data_AF-A0AAE3VSV7-F1
#
_entry.id   AF-A0AAE3VSV7-F1
#
_cell.length_a   1.000
_cell.length_b   1.000
_cell.length_c   1.000
_cell.angle_alpha   90.00
_cell.angle_beta   90.00
_cell.angle_gamma   90.00
#
_symmetry.space_group_name_H-M   'P 1'
#
loop_
_entity.id
_entity.type
_entity.pdbx_description
1 polymer ?
#
loop_
_entity_poly.entity_id
_entity_poly.type
_entity_poly.pdbx_seq_one_letter_code
_entity_poly.pdbx_strand_id
1 'polypeptide(L)'
;MNDRIKRMKRLQAVQEQIGRLSEQRLSGLVQSEQELRKNEIALVTALDEATLLHGFFVEQMARRVRSLAAEADAKAAEAAVEREKLKEEKLKLKRVEETAKRIEKEYQRLMERRRLEEVVKPVRRIDASLP
;
A
#
# COMPACT_ATOMS: atom_id res chain seq x y z
N MET A 1 13.36 24.47 -9.73
CA MET A 1 13.63 23.01 -9.60
C MET A 1 13.56 22.50 -8.17
N ASN A 2 14.11 23.22 -7.19
CA ASN A 2 14.04 22.81 -5.77
C ASN A 2 12.58 22.61 -5.28
N ASP A 3 11.66 23.50 -5.66
CA ASP A 3 10.23 23.34 -5.32
C ASP A 3 9.58 22.13 -5.99
N ARG A 4 10.03 21.76 -7.19
CA ARG A 4 9.56 20.56 -7.90
C ARG A 4 10.01 19.31 -7.16
N ILE A 5 11.25 19.24 -6.66
CA ILE A 5 11.73 18.14 -5.83
C ILE A 5 10.93 18.06 -4.53
N LYS A 6 10.74 19.18 -3.83
CA LYS A 6 9.93 19.21 -2.59
C LYS A 6 8.49 18.76 -2.82
N ARG A 7 7.87 19.12 -3.95
CA ARG A 7 6.53 18.63 -4.33
C ARG A 7 6.53 17.12 -4.57
N MET A 8 7.52 16.60 -5.28
CA MET A 8 7.62 15.15 -5.54
C MET A 8 7.83 14.35 -4.26
N LYS A 9 8.68 14.82 -3.33
CA LYS A 9 8.88 14.18 -2.02
C LYS A 9 7.59 14.15 -1.19
N ARG A 10 6.81 15.24 -1.22
CA ARG A 10 5.49 15.29 -0.58
C ARG A 10 4.51 14.29 -1.21
N LEU A 11 4.45 14.25 -2.53
CA LEU A 11 3.58 13.30 -3.24
C LEU A 11 3.96 11.85 -2.93
N GLN A 12 5.26 11.54 -2.90
CA GLN A 12 5.75 10.22 -2.50
C GLN A 12 5.30 9.86 -1.09
N ALA A 13 5.49 10.76 -0.11
CA ALA A 13 5.07 10.52 1.27
C ALA A 13 3.55 10.28 1.40
N VAL A 14 2.73 11.00 0.64
CA VAL A 14 1.28 10.78 0.59
C VAL A 14 0.96 9.40 0.02
N GLN A 15 1.59 9.00 -1.09
CA GLN A 15 1.36 7.68 -1.68
C GLN A 15 1.82 6.54 -0.76
N GLU A 16 2.91 6.72 -0.01
CA GLU A 16 3.33 5.77 1.02
C GLU A 16 2.29 5.65 2.14
N GLN A 17 1.72 6.76 2.60
CA GLN A 17 0.67 6.74 3.63
C GLN A 17 -0.60 6.04 3.13
N ILE A 18 -1.01 6.31 1.89
CA ILE A 18 -2.15 5.64 1.27
C ILE A 18 -1.90 4.13 1.18
N GLY A 19 -0.70 3.72 0.74
CA GLY A 19 -0.31 2.31 0.70
C GLY A 19 -0.41 1.62 2.07
N ARG A 20 0.11 2.26 3.13
CA ARG A 20 0.03 1.72 4.50
C ARG A 20 -1.41 1.59 4.99
N LEU A 21 -2.27 2.57 4.71
CA LEU A 21 -3.69 2.51 5.09
C LEU A 21 -4.42 1.36 4.38
N SER A 22 -4.15 1.15 3.08
CA SER A 22 -4.71 0.01 2.34
C SER A 22 -4.18 -1.34 2.84
N GLU A 23 -2.90 -1.43 3.22
CA GLU A 23 -2.35 -2.65 3.86
C GLU A 23 -3.04 -2.95 5.19
N GLN A 24 -3.25 -1.94 6.03
CA GLN A 24 -3.96 -2.10 7.30
C GLN A 24 -5.41 -2.55 7.08
N ARG A 25 -6.12 -1.95 6.13
CA ARG A 25 -7.49 -2.35 5.78
C ARG A 25 -7.56 -3.79 5.30
N LEU A 26 -6.66 -4.18 4.39
CA LEU A 26 -6.59 -5.54 3.89
C LEU A 26 -6.29 -6.53 5.03
N SER A 27 -5.35 -6.19 5.91
CA SER A 27 -5.04 -7.02 7.08
C SER A 27 -6.26 -7.21 7.98
N GLY A 28 -7.02 -6.14 8.24
CA GLY A 28 -8.25 -6.21 9.03
C GLY A 28 -9.33 -7.09 8.38
N LEU A 29 -9.50 -6.99 7.05
CA LEU A 29 -10.46 -7.83 6.32
C LEU A 29 -10.06 -9.31 6.38
N VAL A 30 -8.78 -9.63 6.18
CA VAL A 30 -8.28 -11.00 6.25
C VAL A 30 -8.41 -11.57 7.67
N GLN A 31 -8.13 -10.77 8.71
CA GLN A 31 -8.31 -11.20 10.10
C GLN A 31 -9.78 -11.50 10.41
N SER A 32 -10.69 -10.60 10.01
CA SER A 32 -12.13 -10.79 10.21
C SER A 32 -12.66 -12.03 9.47
N GLU A 33 -12.21 -12.27 8.23
CA GLU A 33 -12.56 -13.46 7.47
C GLU A 33 -12.08 -14.75 8.18
N GLN A 34 -10.85 -14.76 8.68
CA GLN A 34 -10.31 -15.88 9.44
C GLN A 34 -11.06 -16.13 10.75
N GLU A 35 -11.45 -15.07 11.47
CA GLU A 35 -12.25 -15.18 12.69
C GLU A 35 -13.63 -15.77 12.40
N LEU A 36 -14.29 -15.35 11.33
CA LEU A 36 -15.59 -15.90 10.91
C LEU A 36 -15.47 -17.39 10.57
N ARG A 37 -14.44 -17.79 9.82
CA ARG A 37 -14.18 -19.22 9.53
C ARG A 37 -13.86 -20.03 10.78
N LYS A 38 -13.09 -19.48 11.73
CA LYS A 38 -12.82 -20.15 13.01
C LYS A 38 -14.11 -20.37 13.79
N ASN A 39 -14.99 -19.37 13.84
CA ASN A 39 -16.29 -19.48 14.51
C ASN A 39 -17.20 -20.50 13.81
N GLU A 40 -17.17 -20.56 12.48
CA GLU A 40 -17.86 -21.57 11.69
C GLU A 40 -17.39 -22.98 12.07
N ILE A 41 -16.07 -23.22 12.04
CA ILE A 41 -15.48 -24.51 12.41
C ILE A 41 -15.84 -24.88 13.85
N ALA A 42 -15.71 -23.94 14.79
CA ALA A 42 -16.03 -24.19 16.19
C ALA A 42 -17.50 -24.59 16.40
N LEU A 43 -18.43 -23.97 15.67
CA LEU A 43 -19.85 -24.33 15.72
C LEU A 43 -20.11 -25.71 15.12
N VAL A 44 -19.45 -26.06 14.02
CA VAL A 44 -19.57 -27.39 13.41
C VAL A 44 -19.01 -28.47 14.34
N THR A 45 -17.83 -28.23 14.95
CA THR A 45 -17.23 -29.15 15.93
C THR A 45 -18.12 -29.33 17.16
N ALA A 46 -18.68 -28.25 17.69
CA ALA A 46 -19.63 -28.33 18.82
C ALA A 46 -20.90 -29.12 18.47
N LEU A 47 -21.33 -29.10 17.20
CA LEU A 47 -22.47 -29.90 16.74
C LEU A 47 -22.14 -31.39 16.69
N ASP A 48 -20.92 -31.75 16.27
CA ASP A 48 -20.45 -33.13 16.15
C ASP A 48 -20.27 -33.79 17.53
N GLU A 49 -19.81 -33.02 18.52
CA GLU A 49 -19.64 -33.48 19.91
C GLU A 49 -20.96 -33.60 20.69
N ALA A 50 -22.00 -32.86 20.29
CA ALA A 50 -23.26 -32.82 21.01
C ALA A 50 -24.23 -33.93 20.59
N THR A 51 -24.09 -35.09 21.23
CA THR A 51 -24.80 -36.36 20.92
C THR A 51 -26.32 -36.33 21.11
N LEU A 52 -26.92 -35.24 21.62
CA LEU A 52 -28.33 -35.16 22.04
C LEU A 52 -29.01 -33.79 21.73
N LEU A 53 -28.58 -33.05 20.72
CA LEU A 53 -29.28 -31.80 20.35
C LEU A 53 -30.64 -32.11 19.69
N HIS A 54 -31.74 -31.67 20.32
CA HIS A 54 -33.07 -31.71 19.71
C HIS A 54 -33.08 -30.94 18.38
N GLY A 55 -33.81 -31.44 17.37
CA GLY A 55 -33.75 -30.97 15.97
C GLY A 55 -33.92 -29.46 15.76
N PHE A 56 -34.62 -28.75 16.66
CA PHE A 56 -34.72 -27.29 16.63
C PHE A 56 -33.37 -26.58 16.84
N PHE A 57 -32.51 -27.08 17.73
CA PHE A 57 -31.17 -26.53 17.95
C PHE A 57 -30.27 -26.76 16.74
N VAL A 58 -30.38 -27.93 16.10
CA VAL A 58 -29.62 -28.27 14.89
C VAL A 58 -29.98 -27.31 13.75
N GLU A 59 -31.27 -27.00 13.55
CA GLU A 59 -31.70 -26.09 12.50
C GLU A 59 -31.18 -24.66 12.72
N GLN A 60 -31.26 -24.15 13.94
CA GLN A 60 -30.77 -22.82 14.28
C GLN A 60 -29.24 -22.71 14.14
N MET A 61 -28.50 -23.74 14.53
CA MET A 61 -27.05 -23.79 14.34
C MET A 61 -26.67 -23.89 12.86
N ALA A 62 -27.37 -24.70 12.07
CA ALA A 62 -27.15 -24.77 10.61
C ALA A 62 -27.44 -23.44 9.90
N ARG A 63 -28.44 -22.67 10.35
CA ARG A 63 -28.67 -21.30 9.89
C ARG A 63 -27.51 -20.38 10.27
N ARG A 64 -26.99 -20.49 11.49
CA ARG A 64 -25.86 -19.67 11.95
C ARG A 64 -24.56 -19.98 11.19
N VAL A 65 -24.25 -21.25 10.97
CA VAL A 65 -23.09 -21.68 10.15
C VAL A 65 -23.18 -21.10 8.75
N ARG A 66 -24.34 -21.21 8.07
CA ARG A 66 -24.54 -20.61 6.75
C ARG A 66 -24.39 -19.08 6.74
N SER A 67 -24.88 -18.40 7.78
CA SER A 67 -24.68 -16.95 7.92
C SER A 67 -23.20 -16.59 8.04
N LEU A 68 -22.45 -17.30 8.90
CA LEU A 68 -21.03 -17.06 9.10
C LEU A 68 -20.21 -17.33 7.83
N ALA A 69 -20.52 -18.40 7.10
CA ALA A 69 -19.90 -18.71 5.82
C ALA A 69 -20.15 -17.59 4.80
N ALA A 70 -21.41 -17.11 4.68
CA ALA A 70 -21.74 -16.02 3.78
C ALA A 70 -21.05 -14.69 4.17
N GLU A 71 -20.97 -14.40 5.47
CA GLU A 71 -20.23 -13.23 6.00
C GLU A 71 -18.72 -13.35 5.71
N ALA A 72 -18.14 -14.54 5.86
CA ALA A 72 -16.73 -14.81 5.56
C ALA A 72 -16.43 -14.63 4.06
N ASP A 73 -17.29 -15.15 3.19
CA ASP A 73 -17.16 -15.01 1.74
C ASP A 73 -17.30 -13.55 1.29
N ALA A 74 -18.21 -12.79 1.91
CA ALA A 74 -18.32 -11.35 1.68
C ALA A 74 -17.02 -10.62 2.05
N LYS A 75 -16.42 -10.95 3.22
CA LYS A 75 -15.13 -10.38 3.63
C LYS A 75 -13.98 -10.80 2.72
N ALA A 76 -13.99 -12.03 2.21
CA ALA A 76 -13.02 -12.50 1.22
C ALA A 76 -13.13 -11.73 -0.10
N ALA A 77 -14.35 -11.46 -0.57
CA ALA A 77 -14.59 -10.65 -1.76
C ALA A 77 -14.13 -9.19 -1.57
N GLU A 78 -14.45 -8.57 -0.43
CA GLU A 78 -13.94 -7.25 -0.06
C GLU A 78 -12.41 -7.22 -0.04
N ALA A 79 -11.77 -8.24 0.55
CA ALA A 79 -10.31 -8.36 0.61
C ALA A 79 -9.69 -8.52 -0.78
N ALA A 80 -10.33 -9.24 -1.71
CA ALA A 80 -9.88 -9.37 -3.09
C ALA A 80 -9.87 -8.02 -3.81
N VAL A 81 -10.93 -7.22 -3.63
CA VAL A 81 -11.01 -5.85 -4.18
C VAL A 81 -9.93 -4.95 -3.58
N GLU A 82 -9.71 -5.00 -2.26
CA GLU A 82 -8.69 -4.17 -1.60
C GLU A 82 -7.26 -4.59 -1.99
N ARG A 83 -7.02 -5.88 -2.30
CA ARG A 83 -5.73 -6.36 -2.85
C ARG A 83 -5.40 -5.72 -4.19
N GLU A 84 -6.36 -5.67 -5.11
CA GLU A 84 -6.12 -5.05 -6.41
C GLU A 84 -5.90 -3.53 -6.27
N LYS A 85 -6.65 -2.84 -5.40
CA LYS A 85 -6.39 -1.43 -5.08
C LYS A 85 -5.00 -1.23 -4.51
N LEU A 86 -4.57 -2.06 -3.55
CA LEU A 86 -3.24 -1.97 -2.97
C LEU A 86 -2.15 -2.15 -4.02
N LYS A 87 -2.33 -3.09 -4.95
CA LYS A 87 -1.42 -3.29 -6.07
C LYS A 87 -1.35 -2.07 -6.98
N GLU A 88 -2.48 -1.45 -7.31
CA GLU A 88 -2.50 -0.19 -8.06
C GLU A 88 -1.77 0.94 -7.33
N GLU A 89 -1.99 1.09 -6.02
CA GLU A 89 -1.31 2.11 -5.22
C GLU A 89 0.21 1.86 -5.15
N LYS A 90 0.65 0.61 -5.01
CA LYS A 90 2.07 0.25 -5.09
C LYS A 90 2.69 0.60 -6.46
N LEU A 91 1.96 0.38 -7.55
CA LEU A 91 2.40 0.79 -8.88
C LEU A 91 2.49 2.31 -9.02
N LYS A 92 1.51 3.05 -8.50
CA LYS A 92 1.54 4.53 -8.48
C LYS A 92 2.73 5.04 -7.67
N LEU A 93 2.98 4.49 -6.49
CA LEU A 93 4.13 4.84 -5.65
C LEU A 93 5.44 4.61 -6.41
N LYS A 94 5.62 3.44 -7.04
CA LYS A 94 6.81 3.14 -7.85
C LYS A 94 7.03 4.18 -8.96
N ARG A 95 5.98 4.58 -9.68
CA ARG A 95 6.08 5.61 -10.73
C ARG A 95 6.47 6.98 -10.16
N VAL A 96 5.94 7.35 -8.99
CA VAL A 96 6.28 8.59 -8.30
C VAL A 96 7.75 8.58 -7.86
N GLU A 97 8.23 7.48 -7.29
CA GLU A 97 9.64 7.30 -6.90
C GLU A 97 10.59 7.41 -8.09
N GLU A 98 10.29 6.74 -9.20
CA GLU A 98 11.10 6.81 -10.42
C GLU A 98 11.17 8.23 -10.97
N THR A 99 10.04 8.94 -10.97
CA THR A 99 9.96 10.33 -11.41
C THR A 99 10.74 11.26 -10.48
N ALA A 100 10.63 11.06 -9.16
CA ALA A 100 11.37 11.83 -8.16
C ALA A 100 12.89 11.63 -8.33
N LYS A 101 13.33 10.38 -8.48
CA LYS A 101 14.75 10.03 -8.75
C LYS A 101 15.27 10.68 -10.03
N ARG A 102 14.47 10.72 -11.09
CA ARG A 102 14.85 11.37 -12.36
C ARG A 102 15.06 12.88 -12.17
N ILE A 103 14.11 13.55 -11.53
CA ILE A 103 14.18 15.00 -11.27
C ILE A 103 15.36 15.35 -10.36
N GLU A 104 15.64 14.51 -9.36
CA GLU A 104 16.79 14.69 -8.48
C GLU A 104 18.11 14.57 -9.25
N LYS A 105 18.27 13.56 -10.12
CA LYS A 105 19.44 13.43 -11.00
C LYS A 105 19.61 14.63 -11.93
N GLU A 106 18.53 15.11 -12.56
CA GLU A 106 18.56 16.31 -13.41
C GLU A 106 19.02 17.55 -12.63
N TYR A 107 18.55 17.70 -11.40
CA TYR A 107 18.96 18.78 -10.52
C TYR A 107 20.43 18.70 -10.12
N GLN A 108 20.93 17.52 -9.76
CA GLN A 108 22.35 17.34 -9.44
C GLN A 108 23.23 17.71 -10.63
N ARG A 109 22.90 17.21 -11.84
CA ARG A 109 23.64 17.56 -13.07
C ARG A 109 23.65 19.06 -13.36
N LEU A 110 22.52 19.74 -13.15
CA LEU A 110 22.45 21.19 -13.35
C LEU A 110 23.25 21.97 -12.31
N MET A 111 23.27 21.51 -11.05
CA MET A 111 24.09 22.11 -10.01
C MET A 111 25.58 21.87 -10.23
N GLU A 112 25.98 20.66 -10.65
CA GLU A 112 27.36 20.33 -11.05
C GLU A 112 27.82 21.22 -12.20
N ARG A 113 27.02 21.33 -13.27
CA ARG A 113 27.32 22.21 -14.40
C ARG A 113 27.47 23.67 -13.96
N ARG A 114 26.56 24.18 -13.14
CA ARG A 114 26.65 25.56 -12.63
C ARG A 114 27.93 25.78 -11.81
N ARG A 115 28.28 24.84 -10.93
CA ARG A 115 29.54 24.90 -10.16
C ARG A 115 30.77 24.91 -11.06
N LEU A 116 30.78 24.09 -12.12
CA LEU A 116 31.88 24.09 -13.11
C LEU A 116 31.96 25.43 -13.85
N GLU A 117 30.83 25.99 -14.28
CA GLU A 117 30.79 27.31 -14.93
C GLU A 117 31.29 28.42 -13.98
N GLU A 118 30.98 28.34 -12.68
CA GLU A 118 31.48 29.27 -11.66
C GLU A 118 33.00 29.18 -11.46
N VAL A 119 33.59 27.98 -11.59
CA VAL A 119 35.05 27.77 -11.50
C VAL A 119 35.78 28.18 -12.79
N VAL A 120 35.19 27.97 -13.96
CA VAL A 120 35.83 28.28 -15.26
C VAL A 120 35.79 29.77 -15.61
N LYS A 121 34.72 30.48 -15.22
CA LYS A 121 34.60 31.93 -15.46
C LYS A 121 35.76 32.78 -14.91
N PRO A 122 36.28 32.58 -13.68
CA PRO A 122 37.43 33.33 -13.19
C PRO A 122 38.73 32.98 -13.95
N VAL A 123 38.93 31.73 -14.37
CA VAL A 123 40.11 31.30 -15.15
C VAL A 123 40.17 32.02 -16.50
N ARG A 124 39.05 32.08 -17.23
CA ARG A 124 38.99 32.80 -18.53
C ARG A 124 39.23 34.31 -18.41
N ARG A 125 38.93 34.94 -17.27
CA ARG A 125 39.21 36.37 -17.06
C ARG A 125 40.69 36.64 -16.84
N ILE A 126 41.42 35.69 -16.27
CA ILE A 126 42.88 35.80 -16.06
C ILE A 126 43.59 35.64 -17.42
N ASP A 127 43.22 34.63 -18.22
CA ASP A 127 43.83 34.39 -19.54
C ASP A 127 43.51 35.48 -20.56
N ALA A 128 42.31 36.09 -20.52
CA ALA A 128 41.95 37.20 -21.41
C ALA A 128 42.54 38.56 -20.99
N SER A 129 43.39 38.58 -19.95
CA SER A 129 44.05 39.78 -19.42
C SER A 129 45.58 39.73 -19.48
N LEU A 130 46.15 38.69 -20.09
CA LEU A 130 47.58 38.61 -20.37
C LEU A 130 47.89 39.21 -21.76
N PRO A 131 48.81 40.19 -21.87
CA PRO A 131 49.17 40.84 -23.14
C PRO A 131 49.96 39.93 -24.08
#